data_AF-A0A9N9EAJ1-F1
#
_entry.id   AF-A0A9N9EAJ1-F1
#
_cell.length_a   1.000
_cell.length_b   1.000
_cell.length_c   1.000
_cell.angle_alpha   90.00
_cell.angle_beta   90.00
_cell.angle_gamma   90.00
#
_symmetry.space_group_name_H-M   'P 1'
#
loop_
_entity.id
_entity.type
_entity.pdbx_description
1 polymer ?
#
loop_
_entity_poly.entity_id
_entity_poly.type
_entity_poly.pdbx_seq_one_letter_code
_entity_poly.pdbx_strand_id
1 'polypeptide(L)'
;TLVLKALKKDQHMPTLVFEWNEAGFIDVLTAPGFRNGIAGQNKAAIITNLTTNGATSYNDIVFTFPNGNAIGAWVDQIRIMYPPKFTLEAPLKPI
;
A
#
# COMPACT_ATOMS: atom_id res chain seq x y z
N THR A 1 -7.60 9.44 1.32
CA THR A 1 -7.98 8.21 0.58
C THR A 1 -6.75 7.68 -0.11
N LEU A 2 -6.41 6.39 0.05
CA LEU A 2 -5.29 5.78 -0.65
C LEU A 2 -5.83 5.16 -1.94
N VAL A 3 -5.54 5.75 -3.09
CA VAL A 3 -6.07 5.27 -4.39
C VAL A 3 -5.00 4.39 -5.05
N LEU A 4 -5.24 3.08 -5.08
CA LEU A 4 -4.35 2.10 -5.72
C LEU A 4 -4.73 1.97 -7.20
N LYS A 5 -3.87 2.43 -8.13
CA LYS A 5 -4.02 2.17 -9.57
C LYS A 5 -2.87 1.29 -10.05
N ALA A 6 -3.18 0.04 -10.41
CA ALA A 6 -2.24 -0.86 -11.07
C ALA A 6 -2.22 -0.56 -12.58
N LEU A 7 -1.13 0.02 -13.08
CA LEU A 7 -0.92 0.29 -14.51
C LEU A 7 -0.36 -0.97 -15.18
N LYS A 8 -1.11 -1.52 -16.13
CA LYS A 8 -0.73 -2.72 -16.89
C LYS A 8 -0.11 -2.30 -18.21
N LYS A 9 1.22 -2.39 -18.35
CA LYS A 9 1.87 -2.41 -19.65
C LYS A 9 3.20 -3.16 -19.63
N ASP A 10 3.13 -4.39 -19.13
CA ASP A 10 3.93 -5.55 -19.52
C ASP A 10 3.40 -6.71 -18.69
N GLN A 11 3.16 -7.86 -19.30
CA GLN A 11 2.34 -8.95 -18.73
C GLN A 11 2.95 -9.60 -17.46
N HIS A 12 4.11 -9.11 -17.01
CA HIS A 12 4.89 -9.68 -15.92
C HIS A 12 5.29 -8.73 -14.79
N MET A 13 5.12 -7.40 -14.89
CA MET A 13 5.58 -6.50 -13.80
C MET A 13 4.43 -5.65 -13.25
N PRO A 14 3.77 -6.11 -12.17
CA PRO A 14 2.76 -5.31 -11.48
C PRO A 14 3.38 -4.03 -10.95
N THR A 15 2.69 -2.90 -11.11
CA THR A 15 3.11 -1.61 -10.57
C THR A 15 2.05 -1.07 -9.61
N LEU A 16 2.48 -0.56 -8.47
CA LEU A 16 1.65 0.20 -7.54
C LEU A 16 2.10 1.66 -7.54
N VAL A 17 1.14 2.57 -7.49
CA VAL A 17 1.39 4.00 -7.32
C VAL A 17 0.70 4.47 -6.04
N PHE A 18 1.44 5.15 -5.18
CA PHE A 18 0.98 5.67 -3.90
C PHE A 18 0.95 7.19 -3.93
N GLU A 19 -0.19 7.75 -3.57
CA GLU A 19 -0.30 9.14 -3.13
C GLU A 19 -0.36 9.15 -1.60
N TRP A 20 0.72 9.60 -0.96
CA TRP A 20 0.81 9.60 0.50
C TRP A 20 -0.02 10.75 1.08
N ASN A 21 -1.03 10.40 1.87
CA ASN A 21 -1.76 11.36 2.68
C ASN A 21 -1.09 11.48 4.05
N GLU A 22 -0.16 12.43 4.21
CA GLU A 22 0.55 12.65 5.47
C GLU A 22 -0.40 12.94 6.64
N ALA A 23 -1.53 13.62 6.38
CA ALA A 23 -2.56 13.86 7.40
C ALA A 23 -3.18 12.55 7.94
N GLY A 24 -3.19 11.48 7.13
CA GLY A 24 -3.66 10.16 7.55
C GLY A 24 -2.71 9.44 8.52
N PHE A 25 -1.52 9.97 8.77
CA PHE A 25 -0.57 9.49 9.77
C PHE A 25 -0.52 10.41 11.01
N ILE A 26 -1.33 11.48 11.06
CA ILE A 26 -1.39 12.44 12.17
C ILE A 26 -2.85 12.51 12.69
N ASP A 27 -3.65 11.48 12.43
CA ASP A 27 -5.07 11.44 12.80
C ASP A 27 -5.29 11.28 14.31
N VAL A 28 -4.29 10.77 15.04
CA VAL A 28 -4.28 10.71 16.51
C VAL A 28 -3.18 11.61 17.06
N LEU A 29 -3.56 12.69 17.74
CA LEU A 29 -2.65 13.72 18.25
C LEU A 29 -1.58 13.19 19.22
N THR A 30 -1.90 12.15 20.00
CA THR A 30 -0.98 11.54 20.98
C THR A 30 0.02 10.59 20.34
N ALA A 31 -0.13 10.26 19.05
CA ALA A 31 0.73 9.34 18.32
C ALA A 31 0.97 9.83 16.87
N PRO A 32 1.59 11.01 16.69
CA PRO A 32 1.84 11.57 15.36
C PRO A 32 2.83 10.71 14.58
N GLY A 33 2.61 10.59 13.27
CA GLY A 33 3.40 9.75 12.36
C GLY A 33 2.89 8.31 12.24
N PHE A 34 1.86 7.92 12.99
CA PHE A 34 1.26 6.59 12.95
C PHE A 34 -0.20 6.67 12.51
N ARG A 35 -0.56 5.84 11.54
CA ARG A 35 -1.94 5.71 11.08
C ARG A 35 -2.82 5.17 12.21
N ASN A 36 -3.92 5.84 12.50
CA ASN A 36 -4.82 5.53 13.62
C ASN A 36 -4.11 5.47 14.98
N GLY A 37 -2.95 6.11 15.12
CA GLY A 37 -2.13 6.06 16.33
C GLY A 37 -1.52 4.69 16.65
N ILE A 38 -1.53 3.74 15.71
CA ILE A 38 -1.00 2.38 15.93
C ILE A 38 0.51 2.38 15.66
N ALA A 39 1.30 2.12 16.70
CA ALA A 39 2.75 2.01 16.58
C ALA A 39 3.16 1.01 15.48
N GLY A 40 4.08 1.42 14.62
CA GLY A 40 4.52 0.61 13.47
C GLY A 40 3.64 0.72 12.22
N GLN A 41 2.48 1.39 12.28
CA GLN A 41 1.68 1.72 11.09
C GLN A 41 2.07 3.08 10.48
N ASN A 42 3.35 3.28 10.21
CA ASN A 42 3.86 4.51 9.57
C ASN A 42 4.25 4.29 8.10
N LYS A 43 4.50 5.39 7.38
CA LYS A 43 4.90 5.36 5.96
C LYS A 43 6.14 4.50 5.73
N ALA A 44 7.16 4.66 6.57
CA ALA A 44 8.41 3.89 6.49
C ALA A 44 8.14 2.38 6.59
N ALA A 45 7.27 1.95 7.50
CA ALA A 45 6.92 0.54 7.66
C ALA A 45 6.20 -0.05 6.43
N ILE A 46 5.34 0.73 5.77
CA ILE A 46 4.69 0.32 4.51
C ILE A 46 5.73 0.16 3.40
N ILE A 47 6.66 1.10 3.27
CA ILE A 47 7.75 1.06 2.27
C ILE A 47 8.69 -0.12 2.54
N THR A 48 9.09 -0.32 3.80
CA THR A 48 9.90 -1.48 4.21
C THR A 48 9.17 -2.78 3.87
N ASN A 49 7.87 -2.88 4.18
CA ASN A 49 7.10 -4.08 3.86
C ASN A 49 7.01 -4.34 2.34
N LEU A 50 6.81 -3.29 1.52
CA LEU A 50 6.83 -3.40 0.05
C LEU A 50 8.17 -3.93 -0.47
N THR A 51 9.27 -3.29 -0.05
CA THR A 51 10.63 -3.61 -0.51
C THR A 51 11.10 -4.98 -0.01
N THR A 52 10.76 -5.38 1.22
CA THR A 52 11.00 -6.75 1.73
C THR A 52 10.25 -7.80 0.92
N ASN A 53 9.09 -7.47 0.33
CA ASN A 53 8.33 -8.35 -0.56
C ASN A 53 8.74 -8.25 -2.04
N GLY A 54 9.94 -7.73 -2.31
CA GLY A 54 10.54 -7.71 -3.64
C GLY A 54 10.09 -6.57 -4.54
N ALA A 55 9.39 -5.56 -4.02
CA ALA A 55 9.11 -4.35 -4.78
C ALA A 55 10.38 -3.50 -4.94
N THR A 56 10.61 -2.98 -6.14
CA THR A 56 11.57 -1.89 -6.37
C THR A 56 10.87 -0.55 -6.17
N SER A 57 11.42 0.31 -5.30
CA SER A 57 10.89 1.66 -5.01
C SER A 57 11.48 2.69 -5.97
N TYR A 58 10.63 3.59 -6.46
CA TYR A 58 11.02 4.80 -7.18
C TYR A 58 10.42 6.00 -6.44
N ASN A 59 11.29 6.77 -5.79
CA ASN A 59 10.95 7.95 -5.00
C ASN A 59 9.86 7.69 -3.93
N ASP A 60 9.76 6.45 -3.45
CA ASP A 60 8.73 5.99 -2.51
C ASP A 60 7.30 6.20 -3.00
N ILE A 61 7.09 6.47 -4.28
CA ILE A 61 5.77 6.75 -4.87
C ILE A 61 5.36 5.61 -5.80
N VAL A 62 6.29 5.10 -6.59
CA VAL A 62 6.04 4.00 -7.52
C VAL A 62 6.78 2.76 -7.06
N PHE A 63 6.07 1.63 -7.01
CA PHE A 63 6.63 0.35 -6.60
C PHE A 63 6.35 -0.69 -7.68
N THR A 64 7.40 -1.27 -8.26
CA THR A 64 7.26 -2.32 -9.27
C THR A 64 7.62 -3.67 -8.68
N PHE A 65 6.77 -4.67 -8.89
CA PHE A 65 7.03 -6.04 -8.52
C PHE A 65 7.59 -6.82 -9.71
N PRO A 66 8.46 -7.81 -9.47
CA PRO A 66 9.05 -8.62 -10.53
C PRO A 66 8.04 -9.56 -11.18
N ASN A 67 6.95 -9.91 -10.49
CA ASN A 67 5.89 -10.79 -10.97
C ASN A 67 4.60 -10.69 -10.15
N GLY A 68 3.53 -11.32 -10.66
CA GLY A 68 2.23 -11.41 -10.01
C GLY A 68 2.24 -12.14 -8.65
N ASN A 69 3.15 -13.08 -8.44
CA ASN A 69 3.24 -13.81 -7.17
C ASN A 69 3.78 -12.91 -6.05
N ALA A 70 4.77 -12.07 -6.34
CA ALA A 70 5.35 -11.14 -5.38
C ALA A 70 4.34 -10.11 -4.87
N ILE A 71 3.54 -9.52 -5.78
CA ILE A 71 2.46 -8.61 -5.36
C ILE A 71 1.34 -9.36 -4.62
N GLY A 72 1.02 -10.61 -5.01
CA GLY A 72 0.04 -11.44 -4.31
C GLY A 72 0.43 -11.71 -2.85
N ALA A 73 1.68 -12.14 -2.63
CA ALA A 73 2.22 -12.36 -1.29
C ALA A 73 2.19 -11.08 -0.43
N TRP A 74 2.49 -9.93 -1.03
CA TRP A 74 2.39 -8.64 -0.36
C TRP A 74 0.93 -8.30 0.03
N VAL A 75 -0.03 -8.50 -0.87
CA VAL A 75 -1.46 -8.25 -0.58
C VAL A 75 -1.97 -9.10 0.59
N ASP A 76 -1.53 -10.35 0.70
CA ASP A 76 -1.92 -11.22 1.80
C ASP A 76 -1.31 -10.74 3.14
N GLN A 77 -0.04 -10.31 3.14
CA GLN A 77 0.60 -9.78 4.35
C GLN A 77 0.00 -8.45 4.81
N ILE A 78 -0.26 -7.52 3.89
CA ILE A 78 -0.76 -6.19 4.24
C ILE A 78 -2.17 -6.27 4.86
N ARG A 79 -2.98 -7.26 4.46
CA ARG A 79 -4.30 -7.52 5.06
C ARG A 79 -4.22 -7.97 6.52
N ILE A 80 -3.19 -8.73 6.87
CA ILE A 80 -2.96 -9.17 8.25
C ILE A 80 -2.43 -8.03 9.11
N MET A 81 -1.51 -7.23 8.55
CA MET A 81 -0.87 -6.12 9.25
C MET A 81 -1.81 -4.91 9.44
N TYR A 82 -2.77 -4.75 8.53
CA TYR A 82 -3.78 -3.70 8.55
C TYR A 82 -5.19 -4.30 8.41
N PRO A 83 -5.71 -4.97 9.45
CA PRO A 83 -7.05 -5.55 9.44
C PRO A 83 -8.13 -4.49 9.14
N PRO A 84 -9.27 -4.88 8.57
CA PRO A 84 -10.09 -4.00 7.75
C PRO A 84 -10.72 -2.85 8.56
N LYS A 85 -10.08 -1.69 8.47
CA LYS A 85 -10.75 -0.41 8.13
C LYS A 85 -10.48 0.01 6.67
N PHE A 86 -9.98 -0.91 5.85
CA PHE A 86 -9.85 -0.75 4.40
C PHE A 86 -11.03 -1.44 3.71
N THR A 87 -12.07 -0.69 3.40
CA THR A 87 -13.06 -1.14 2.41
C THR A 87 -12.39 -1.03 1.04
N LEU A 88 -12.12 -2.17 0.41
CA LEU A 88 -11.91 -2.21 -1.03
C LEU A 88 -13.27 -1.95 -1.67
N GLU A 89 -13.54 -0.72 -2.08
CA GLU A 89 -14.65 -0.43 -3.00
C GLU A 89 -14.40 -1.30 -4.24
N ALA A 90 -15.18 -2.37 -4.40
CA ALA A 90 -15.18 -3.15 -5.61
C ALA A 90 -15.44 -2.22 -6.81
N PRO A 91 -14.82 -2.43 -7.98
CA PRO A 91 -15.13 -1.63 -9.15
C PRO A 91 -16.65 -1.69 -9.38
N LEU A 92 -17.24 -0.50 -9.52
CA LEU A 92 -18.67 -0.28 -9.72
C LEU A 92 -19.26 -1.37 -10.61
N LYS A 93 -20.32 -2.02 -10.09
CA LYS A 93 -21.11 -3.00 -10.82
C LYS A 93 -21.51 -2.39 -12.18
N PRO A 94 -21.40 -3.10 -13.32
CA PRO A 94 -21.91 -2.59 -14.57
C PRO A 94 -23.41 -2.33 -14.44
N ILE A 95 -23.85 -1.22 -15.02
CA ILE A 95 -25.24 -0.77 -15.12
C ILE A 95 -26.09 -1.86 -15.78
#